data_AF-X0Z8V9-F1
#
_entry.id   AF-X0Z8V9-F1
#
_cell.length_a   1.000
_cell.length_b   1.000
_cell.length_c   1.000
_cell.angle_alpha   90.00
_cell.angle_beta   90.00
_cell.angle_gamma   90.00
#
_symmetry.space_group_name_H-M   'P 1'
#
loop_
_entity.id
_entity.type
_entity.pdbx_description
1 polymer ?
#
loop_
_entity_poly.entity_id
_entity_poly.type
_entity_poly.pdbx_seq_one_letter_code
_entity_poly.pdbx_strand_id
1 'polypeptide(L)'
;SNKAYEYEIESANVLNQIDPEYVGALTLMTPPGTQIYEMVESKDFIPMEPMDILTELKTLIEHLELTNCVFRTNHASNYLPIKGTLNQDKTRLLEILTETIETGATENLRPSFMRGL
;
A
#
# COMPACT_ATOMS: atom_id res chain seq x y z
N SER A 1 8.04 12.16 -0.60
CA SER A 1 8.63 13.19 -1.49
C SER A 1 7.73 13.36 -2.72
N ASN A 2 7.83 14.45 -3.49
CA ASN A 2 6.99 14.66 -4.69
C ASN A 2 7.06 13.48 -5.68
N LYS A 3 8.21 12.81 -5.74
CA LYS A 3 8.48 11.69 -6.65
C LYS A 3 7.67 10.42 -6.33
N ALA A 4 7.45 10.10 -5.06
CA ALA A 4 6.63 8.95 -4.66
C ALA A 4 5.17 9.12 -5.09
N TYR A 5 4.63 10.33 -4.85
CA TYR A 5 3.30 10.71 -5.30
C TYR A 5 3.13 10.61 -6.82
N GLU A 6 4.11 11.09 -7.58
CA GLU A 6 4.15 10.92 -9.05
C GLU A 6 4.13 9.43 -9.46
N TYR A 7 4.89 8.57 -8.78
CA TYR A 7 4.89 7.13 -9.07
C TYR A 7 3.54 6.45 -8.82
N GLU A 8 2.83 6.82 -7.77
CA GLU A 8 1.50 6.26 -7.49
C GLU A 8 0.46 6.71 -8.52
N ILE A 9 0.54 7.95 -9.00
CA ILE A 9 -0.32 8.46 -10.08
C ILE A 9 -0.03 7.72 -11.39
N GLU A 10 1.25 7.57 -11.77
CA GLU A 10 1.61 6.85 -12.99
C GLU A 10 1.20 5.37 -12.91
N SER A 11 1.34 4.74 -11.74
CA SER A 11 0.86 3.37 -11.51
C SER A 11 -0.66 3.28 -11.65
N ALA A 12 -1.41 4.24 -11.10
CA ALA A 12 -2.86 4.34 -11.28
C ALA A 12 -3.24 4.52 -12.75
N ASN A 13 -2.54 5.39 -13.49
CA ASN A 13 -2.79 5.63 -14.91
C ASN A 13 -2.62 4.36 -15.76
N VAL A 14 -1.58 3.57 -15.47
CA VAL A 14 -1.37 2.28 -16.15
C VAL A 14 -2.49 1.30 -15.81
N LEU A 15 -2.87 1.19 -14.53
CA LEU A 15 -3.95 0.29 -14.11
C LEU A 15 -5.31 0.69 -14.71
N ASN A 16 -5.60 1.99 -14.78
CA ASN A 16 -6.83 2.51 -15.38
C ASN A 16 -6.91 2.21 -16.89
N GLN A 17 -5.78 2.18 -17.60
CA GLN A 17 -5.74 1.76 -19.01
C GLN A 17 -5.96 0.26 -19.20
N ILE A 18 -5.57 -0.55 -18.22
CA ILE A 18 -5.73 -2.01 -18.26
C ILE A 18 -7.16 -2.42 -17.84
N ASP A 19 -7.77 -1.70 -16.90
CA ASP A 19 -9.04 -2.01 -16.22
C ASP A 19 -9.15 -3.48 -15.76
N PRO A 20 -8.21 -3.98 -14.92
CA PRO A 20 -8.18 -5.37 -14.52
C PRO A 20 -9.34 -5.76 -13.60
N GLU A 21 -9.74 -7.03 -13.63
CA GLU A 21 -10.77 -7.58 -12.73
C GLU A 21 -10.27 -7.73 -11.28
N TYR A 22 -8.94 -7.74 -11.06
CA TYR A 22 -8.34 -7.93 -9.74
C TYR A 22 -7.02 -7.17 -9.61
N VAL A 23 -6.85 -6.46 -8.48
CA VAL A 23 -5.60 -5.81 -8.07
C VAL A 23 -5.26 -6.20 -6.64
N GLY A 24 -4.06 -6.73 -6.47
CA GLY A 24 -3.45 -6.97 -5.16
C GLY A 24 -2.25 -6.05 -4.98
N ALA A 25 -2.33 -5.09 -4.05
CA ALA A 25 -1.17 -4.26 -3.72
C ALA A 25 -0.27 -4.95 -2.69
N LEU A 26 1.04 -4.78 -2.85
CA LEU A 26 2.07 -5.38 -2.00
C LEU A 26 3.02 -4.30 -1.49
N THR A 27 3.27 -4.28 -0.18
CA THR A 27 4.36 -3.49 0.40
C THR A 27 5.67 -4.26 0.38
N LEU A 28 6.76 -3.59 -0.01
CA LEU A 28 8.11 -4.15 0.07
C LEU A 28 8.47 -4.56 1.51
N MET A 29 9.12 -5.71 1.65
CA MET A 29 9.64 -6.24 2.91
C MET A 29 11.16 -6.35 2.86
N THR A 30 11.80 -6.27 4.02
CA THR A 30 13.25 -6.36 4.19
C THR A 30 13.62 -7.49 5.15
N PRO A 31 13.36 -8.77 4.80
CA PRO A 31 13.61 -9.89 5.71
C PRO A 31 15.13 -10.14 5.88
N PRO A 32 15.60 -10.53 7.07
CA PRO A 32 17.01 -10.87 7.31
C PRO A 32 17.56 -11.88 6.31
N GLY A 33 18.83 -11.70 5.91
CA GLY A 33 19.50 -12.58 4.95
C GLY A 33 19.19 -12.29 3.48
N THR A 34 18.56 -11.15 3.17
CA THR A 34 18.36 -10.68 1.80
C THR A 34 19.25 -9.48 1.48
N GLN A 35 19.53 -9.26 0.19
CA GLN A 35 20.32 -8.10 -0.24
C GLN A 35 19.69 -6.77 0.20
N ILE A 36 18.36 -6.66 0.16
CA ILE A 36 17.69 -5.45 0.62
C ILE A 36 17.87 -5.22 2.12
N TYR A 37 17.94 -6.29 2.92
CA TYR A 37 18.24 -6.18 4.35
C TYR A 37 19.67 -5.69 4.59
N GLU A 38 20.65 -6.20 3.82
CA GLU A 38 22.03 -5.69 3.89
C GLU A 38 22.11 -4.20 3.55
N MET A 39 21.34 -3.74 2.54
CA MET A 39 21.23 -2.33 2.18
C MET A 39 20.60 -1.47 3.28
N VAL A 40 19.65 -2.02 4.06
CA VAL A 40 19.08 -1.34 5.23
C VAL A 40 20.14 -1.19 6.33
N GLU A 41 20.85 -2.27 6.64
CA GLU A 41 21.89 -2.28 7.68
C GLU A 41 23.05 -1.34 7.33
N SER A 42 23.43 -1.25 6.05
CA SER A 42 24.45 -0.31 5.57
C SER A 42 23.96 1.13 5.43
N LYS A 43 22.65 1.38 5.59
CA LYS A 43 21.96 2.66 5.33
C LYS A 43 21.99 3.12 3.87
N ASP A 44 22.29 2.21 2.94
CA ASP A 44 22.16 2.44 1.50
C ASP A 44 20.68 2.45 1.06
N PHE A 45 19.80 1.89 1.87
CA PHE A 45 18.35 1.94 1.72
C PHE A 45 17.67 2.30 3.03
N ILE A 46 16.75 3.26 3.00
CA ILE A 46 15.95 3.65 4.17
C ILE A 46 14.51 3.18 3.89
N PRO A 47 14.01 2.16 4.62
CA PRO A 47 12.62 1.74 4.50
C PRO A 47 11.68 2.88 4.86
N MET A 48 10.53 2.93 4.19
CA MET A 48 9.49 3.89 4.53
C MET A 48 8.78 3.51 5.82
N GLU A 49 8.34 4.51 6.56
CA GLU A 49 7.54 4.31 7.75
C GLU A 49 6.15 3.76 7.38
N PRO A 50 5.49 3.00 8.26
CA PRO A 50 4.19 2.40 7.97
C PRO A 50 3.13 3.41 7.50
N MET A 51 3.12 4.62 8.10
CA MET A 51 2.14 5.66 7.75
C MET A 51 2.41 6.29 6.39
N ASP A 52 3.67 6.41 5.98
CA ASP A 52 4.02 6.87 4.63
C ASP A 52 3.56 5.86 3.58
N ILE A 53 3.73 4.56 3.86
CA ILE A 53 3.26 3.47 2.99
C ILE A 53 1.73 3.48 2.85
N LEU A 54 1.00 3.72 3.94
CA LEU A 54 -0.46 3.86 3.88
C LEU A 54 -0.88 5.12 3.11
N THR A 55 -0.10 6.19 3.19
CA THR A 55 -0.32 7.42 2.43
C THR A 55 -0.16 7.18 0.93
N GLU A 56 0.90 6.46 0.51
CA GLU A 56 1.07 6.05 -0.89
C GLU A 56 -0.07 5.16 -1.37
N LEU A 57 -0.46 4.17 -0.58
CA LEU A 57 -1.60 3.30 -0.90
C LEU A 57 -2.92 4.09 -1.05
N LYS A 58 -3.14 5.09 -0.19
CA LYS A 58 -4.28 6.01 -0.29
C LYS A 58 -4.21 6.80 -1.59
N THR A 59 -3.07 7.40 -1.91
CA THR A 59 -2.85 8.14 -3.16
C THR A 59 -3.13 7.27 -4.39
N LEU A 60 -2.64 6.03 -4.41
CA LEU A 60 -2.93 5.08 -5.49
C LEU A 60 -4.43 4.89 -5.66
N ILE A 61 -5.14 4.52 -4.59
CA ILE A 61 -6.58 4.27 -4.61
C ILE A 61 -7.37 5.51 -5.02
N GLU A 62 -6.96 6.71 -4.58
CA GLU A 62 -7.58 7.98 -4.97
C GLU A 62 -7.60 8.18 -6.49
N HIS A 63 -6.55 7.75 -7.20
CA HIS A 63 -6.41 7.94 -8.64
C HIS A 63 -6.88 6.75 -9.48
N LEU A 64 -7.25 5.62 -8.85
CA LEU A 64 -7.79 4.48 -9.58
C LEU A 64 -9.27 4.68 -9.97
N GLU A 65 -9.60 4.42 -11.22
CA GLU A 65 -10.94 4.55 -11.83
C GLU A 65 -11.39 3.22 -12.47
N LEU A 66 -11.18 2.10 -11.77
CA LEU A 66 -11.45 0.76 -12.29
C LEU A 66 -12.93 0.39 -12.19
N THR A 67 -13.47 -0.25 -13.24
CA THR A 67 -14.92 -0.46 -13.40
C THR A 67 -15.48 -1.57 -12.52
N ASN A 68 -14.82 -2.73 -12.42
CA ASN A 68 -15.27 -3.86 -11.61
C ASN A 68 -14.10 -4.65 -11.04
N CYS A 69 -13.12 -3.92 -10.50
CA CYS A 69 -11.90 -4.51 -9.97
C CYS A 69 -12.07 -4.92 -8.50
N VAL A 70 -11.78 -6.18 -8.19
CA VAL A 70 -11.59 -6.65 -6.82
C VAL A 70 -10.23 -6.14 -6.31
N PHE A 71 -10.24 -5.27 -5.31
CA PHE A 71 -9.01 -4.71 -4.71
C PHE A 71 -8.69 -5.37 -3.37
N ARG A 72 -7.43 -5.76 -3.14
CA ARG A 72 -7.00 -6.46 -1.92
C ARG A 72 -5.60 -6.02 -1.47
N THR A 73 -5.41 -5.95 -0.14
CA THR A 73 -4.09 -5.85 0.51
C THR A 73 -3.90 -6.95 1.56
N ASN A 74 -4.56 -8.09 1.41
CA ASN A 74 -4.57 -9.16 2.42
C ASN A 74 -3.26 -9.98 2.52
N HIS A 75 -2.29 -9.78 1.62
CA HIS A 75 -1.00 -10.46 1.68
C HIS A 75 -0.27 -10.15 3.01
N ALA A 76 0.53 -11.11 3.50
CA ALA A 76 1.28 -11.00 4.75
C ALA A 76 2.25 -9.79 4.76
N SER A 77 2.60 -9.30 3.57
CA SER A 77 3.47 -8.14 3.41
C SER A 77 2.80 -6.81 3.68
N ASN A 78 1.47 -6.67 3.78
CA ASN A 78 0.85 -5.38 4.02
C ASN A 78 0.59 -5.12 5.51
N TYR A 79 0.61 -3.83 5.87
CA TYR A 79 0.30 -3.36 7.23
C TYR A 79 -1.19 -3.42 7.55
N LEU A 80 -2.03 -2.91 6.64
CA LEU A 80 -3.47 -2.82 6.84
C LEU A 80 -4.21 -3.68 5.80
N PRO A 81 -4.88 -4.76 6.20
CA PRO A 81 -5.66 -5.59 5.28
C PRO A 81 -6.99 -4.92 4.96
N ILE A 82 -7.11 -4.33 3.77
CA ILE A 82 -8.34 -3.77 3.22
C ILE A 82 -8.79 -4.57 1.99
N LYS A 83 -10.11 -4.56 1.77
CA LYS A 83 -10.74 -5.28 0.67
C LYS A 83 -12.02 -4.58 0.21
N GLY A 84 -12.25 -4.55 -1.09
CA GLY A 84 -13.50 -4.10 -1.70
C GLY A 84 -13.57 -4.43 -3.20
N THR A 85 -14.69 -4.10 -3.83
CA THR A 85 -14.78 -3.93 -5.28
C THR A 85 -14.68 -2.44 -5.56
N LEU A 86 -13.65 -2.01 -6.29
CA LEU A 86 -13.16 -0.64 -6.25
C LEU A 86 -14.24 0.40 -6.60
N ASN A 87 -14.98 0.20 -7.68
CA ASN A 87 -16.07 1.11 -8.09
C ASN A 87 -17.20 1.27 -7.06
N GLN A 88 -17.39 0.28 -6.18
CA GLN A 88 -18.44 0.26 -5.15
C GLN A 88 -17.92 0.72 -3.79
N ASP A 89 -16.68 0.38 -3.47
CA ASP A 89 -16.10 0.49 -2.13
C ASP A 89 -15.07 1.63 -1.99
N LYS A 90 -14.69 2.34 -3.07
CA LYS A 90 -13.59 3.32 -3.06
C LYS A 90 -13.69 4.32 -1.91
N THR A 91 -14.84 4.95 -1.72
CA THR A 91 -15.05 5.91 -0.62
C THR A 91 -14.76 5.29 0.74
N ARG A 92 -15.32 4.11 1.02
CA ARG A 92 -15.09 3.38 2.28
C ARG A 92 -13.63 3.00 2.48
N LEU A 93 -12.93 2.57 1.42
CA LEU A 93 -11.50 2.24 1.49
C LEU A 93 -10.65 3.47 1.83
N LEU A 94 -10.97 4.62 1.23
CA LEU A 94 -10.29 5.89 1.48
C LEU A 94 -10.56 6.42 2.89
N GLU A 95 -11.78 6.26 3.41
CA GLU A 95 -12.14 6.62 4.78
C GLU A 95 -11.32 5.82 5.80
N ILE A 96 -11.24 4.50 5.64
CA ILE A 96 -10.45 3.62 6.51
C ILE A 96 -8.98 4.03 6.52
N LEU A 97 -8.40 4.33 5.35
CA LEU A 97 -7.01 4.76 5.24
C LEU A 97 -6.80 6.14 5.87
N THR A 98 -7.71 7.08 5.61
CA THR A 98 -7.64 8.44 6.17
C THR A 98 -7.69 8.40 7.68
N GLU A 99 -8.66 7.69 8.27
CA GLU A 99 -8.78 7.55 9.71
C GLU A 99 -7.52 6.93 10.32
N THR A 100 -6.99 5.86 9.71
CA THR A 100 -5.78 5.19 10.21
C THR A 100 -4.56 6.11 10.17
N ILE A 101 -4.39 6.88 9.10
CA ILE A 101 -3.26 7.81 8.92
C ILE A 101 -3.38 8.99 9.90
N GLU A 102 -4.56 9.59 10.02
CA GLU A 102 -4.79 10.78 10.88
C GLU A 102 -4.69 10.46 12.37
N THR A 103 -5.21 9.31 12.79
CA THR A 103 -5.14 8.87 14.19
C THR A 103 -3.75 8.36 14.56
N GLY A 104 -2.95 7.94 13.58
CA GLY A 104 -1.70 7.23 13.82
C GLY A 104 -1.91 5.88 14.52
N ALA A 105 -3.12 5.31 14.44
CA ALA A 105 -3.50 4.08 15.13
C ALA A 105 -2.67 2.89 14.62
N THR A 106 -1.65 2.51 15.38
CA THR A 106 -0.77 1.38 15.04
C THR A 106 -1.31 0.05 15.55
N GLU A 107 -2.26 0.07 16.49
CA GLU A 107 -2.90 -1.10 17.08
C GLU A 107 -3.63 -1.99 16.06
N ASN A 108 -4.09 -1.38 14.96
CA ASN A 108 -4.79 -2.08 13.88
C ASN A 108 -3.84 -2.51 12.75
N LEU A 109 -2.56 -2.12 12.81
CA LEU A 109 -1.56 -2.50 11.82
C LEU A 109 -0.94 -3.84 12.20
N ARG A 110 -0.67 -4.66 11.19
CA ARG A 110 0.19 -5.82 11.36
C ARG A 110 1.59 -5.33 11.79
N PRO A 111 2.13 -5.77 12.94
CA PRO A 111 3.47 -5.37 13.36
C PRO A 111 4.52 -5.78 12.34
N SER A 112 5.56 -4.95 12.14
CA SER A 112 6.59 -5.22 11.12
C SER A 112 7.25 -6.59 11.28
N PHE A 113 7.48 -7.06 12.51
CA PHE A 113 8.05 -8.39 12.78
C PHE A 113 7.10 -9.55 12.49
N MET A 114 5.79 -9.29 12.33
CA MET A 114 4.79 -10.29 11.94
C MET A 114 4.49 -10.27 10.44
N ARG A 115 5.06 -9.32 9.68
CA ARG A 115 4.90 -9.30 8.22
C ARG A 115 5.66 -10.47 7.61
N GLY A 116 5.04 -11.16 6.65
CA GLY A 116 5.58 -12.32 5.92
C GLY A 116 5.57 -13.67 6.64
N LEU A 117 4.94 -13.76 7.82
CA LEU A 117 4.60 -15.02 8.50
C LEU A 117 3.18 -15.48 8.16
#